data_AF-A0AAT9HVT2-F1
#
_entry.id   AF-A0AAT9HVT2-F1
#
_cell.length_a   1.000
_cell.length_b   1.000
_cell.length_c   1.000
_cell.angle_alpha   90.00
_cell.angle_beta   90.00
_cell.angle_gamma   90.00
#
_symmetry.space_group_name_H-M   'P 1'
#
loop_
_entity.id
_entity.type
_entity.pdbx_description
1 polymer ?
#
loop_
_entity_poly.entity_id
_entity_poly.type
_entity_poly.pdbx_seq_one_letter_code
_entity_poly.pdbx_strand_id
1 'polypeptide(L)'
;MARLPLDCTPGELLDTLVESLSTLLLCAVAAADERVEDAWRREPAANAPELAGRERAPESAEHRIGLAVRRWRRELEEFAEDEVRELDRSVAPDPELVAALVATALLGGRRARTAGEGLAERIGAHGALRLRDRGGRLLVAHVDGVMHAERERRLAPLDALDVHAEPQAELIAALSVLQKER
;
A
#
# COMPACT_ATOMS: atom_id res chain seq x y z
N MET A 1 20.13 22.50 10.59
CA MET A 1 20.87 21.28 10.19
C MET A 1 20.16 20.05 10.74
N ALA A 2 19.20 19.48 10.01
CA ALA A 2 18.69 18.15 10.31
C ALA A 2 19.81 17.14 10.00
N ARG A 3 20.45 16.60 11.04
CA ARG A 3 21.40 15.49 10.91
C ARG A 3 20.60 14.20 10.81
N LEU A 4 20.94 13.34 9.85
CA LEU A 4 20.69 11.91 9.94
C LEU A 4 21.09 11.41 11.35
N PRO A 5 20.50 10.32 11.88
CA PRO A 5 21.16 9.56 12.95
C PRO A 5 22.65 9.52 12.64
N LEU A 6 23.49 9.96 13.59
CA LEU A 6 24.88 10.41 13.32
C LEU A 6 25.75 9.38 12.57
N ASP A 7 25.31 8.13 12.53
CA ASP A 7 26.00 6.98 11.95
C ASP A 7 25.25 6.27 10.80
N CYS A 8 24.18 6.86 10.23
CA CYS A 8 23.48 6.27 9.07
C CYS A 8 23.68 7.07 7.79
N THR A 9 23.97 6.35 6.71
CA THR A 9 23.99 6.89 5.35
C THR A 9 22.57 7.14 4.85
N PRO A 10 22.40 8.01 3.82
CA PRO A 10 21.10 8.20 3.18
C PRO A 10 20.47 6.90 2.67
N GLY A 11 21.27 6.01 2.07
CA GLY A 11 20.85 4.70 1.58
C GLY A 11 20.34 3.80 2.71
N GLU A 12 21.07 3.67 3.81
CA GLU A 12 20.65 2.87 4.97
C GLU A 12 19.36 3.39 5.61
N LEU A 13 19.19 4.71 5.69
CA LEU A 13 17.94 5.30 6.14
C LEU A 13 16.79 4.92 5.20
N LEU A 14 17.00 5.05 3.89
CA LEU A 14 15.98 4.71 2.89
C LEU A 14 15.62 3.23 2.92
N ASP A 15 16.61 2.34 3.08
CA ASP A 15 16.40 0.90 3.27
C ASP A 15 15.52 0.62 4.49
N THR A 16 15.84 1.24 5.63
CA THR A 16 15.07 1.10 6.88
C THR A 16 13.63 1.59 6.72
N LEU A 17 13.42 2.70 6.02
CA LEU A 17 12.09 3.24 5.75
C LEU A 17 11.28 2.32 4.82
N VAL A 18 11.91 1.76 3.80
CA VAL A 18 11.32 0.78 2.88
C VAL A 18 10.91 -0.50 3.60
N GLU A 19 11.77 -1.02 4.48
CA GLU A 19 11.48 -2.19 5.31
C GLU A 19 10.33 -1.91 6.29
N SER A 20 10.34 -0.73 6.93
CA SER A 20 9.28 -0.30 7.84
C SER A 20 7.93 -0.17 7.13
N LEU A 21 7.91 0.40 5.91
CA LEU A 21 6.69 0.52 5.11
C LEU A 21 6.17 -0.86 4.70
N SER A 22 7.05 -1.76 4.27
CA SER A 22 6.69 -3.15 3.92
C SER A 22 6.06 -3.88 5.11
N THR A 23 6.68 -3.74 6.29
CA THR A 23 6.19 -4.31 7.55
C THR A 23 4.82 -3.74 7.91
N LEU A 24 4.64 -2.42 7.84
CA LEU A 24 3.37 -1.77 8.15
C LEU A 24 2.24 -2.27 7.24
N LEU A 25 2.49 -2.38 5.93
CA LEU A 25 1.52 -2.89 4.97
C LEU A 25 1.19 -4.36 5.23
N LEU A 26 2.20 -5.19 5.53
CA LEU A 26 1.98 -6.59 5.85
C LEU A 26 1.13 -6.75 7.12
N CYS A 27 1.41 -5.98 8.17
CA CYS A 27 0.59 -5.94 9.38
C CYS A 27 -0.85 -5.49 9.09
N ALA A 28 -1.03 -4.47 8.24
CA ALA A 28 -2.36 -3.99 7.88
C ALA A 28 -3.17 -5.04 7.10
N VAL A 29 -2.52 -5.76 6.18
CA VAL A 29 -3.11 -6.87 5.41
C VAL A 29 -3.47 -8.03 6.32
N ALA A 30 -2.56 -8.47 7.19
CA ALA A 30 -2.83 -9.53 8.16
C ALA A 30 -3.98 -9.17 9.11
N ALA A 31 -4.00 -7.95 9.64
CA ALA A 31 -5.09 -7.48 10.50
C ALA A 31 -6.43 -7.34 9.74
N ALA A 32 -6.40 -7.13 8.42
CA ALA A 32 -7.62 -7.18 7.61
C ALA A 32 -8.08 -8.63 7.40
N ASP A 33 -7.16 -9.56 7.15
CA ASP A 33 -7.46 -10.98 7.00
C ASP A 33 -8.08 -11.56 8.26
N GLU A 34 -7.50 -11.26 9.43
CA GLU A 34 -8.02 -11.68 10.74
C GLU A 34 -9.44 -11.16 10.97
N ARG A 35 -9.70 -9.88 10.69
CA ARG A 35 -11.04 -9.28 10.83
C ARG A 35 -12.07 -9.91 9.88
N VAL A 36 -11.67 -10.21 8.65
CA VAL A 36 -12.53 -10.90 7.67
C VAL A 36 -12.81 -12.32 8.13
N GLU A 37 -11.81 -13.04 8.62
CA GLU A 37 -11.99 -14.39 9.14
C GLU A 37 -12.89 -14.44 10.37
N ASP A 38 -12.72 -13.49 11.31
CA ASP A 38 -13.60 -13.32 12.46
C ASP A 38 -15.04 -13.03 12.07
N ALA A 39 -15.26 -12.17 11.07
CA ALA A 39 -16.58 -11.90 10.54
C ALA A 39 -17.17 -13.16 9.89
N TRP A 40 -16.38 -13.86 9.08
CA TRP A 40 -16.79 -15.07 8.38
C TRP A 40 -17.18 -16.18 9.34
N ARG A 41 -16.42 -16.41 10.42
CA ARG A 41 -16.73 -17.44 11.43
C ARG A 41 -18.11 -17.28 12.10
N ARG A 42 -18.70 -16.08 12.06
CA ARG A 42 -20.02 -15.79 12.63
C ARG A 42 -21.15 -15.99 11.62
N GLU A 43 -20.83 -16.20 10.34
CA GLU A 43 -21.81 -16.38 9.27
C GLU A 43 -22.30 -17.84 9.23
N PRO A 44 -23.62 -18.11 9.28
CA PRO A 44 -24.17 -19.46 9.16
C PRO A 44 -23.68 -20.24 7.92
N ALA A 45 -23.45 -19.55 6.81
CA ALA A 45 -22.96 -20.15 5.56
C ALA A 45 -21.44 -20.40 5.53
N ALA A 46 -20.70 -20.09 6.60
CA ALA A 46 -19.24 -20.08 6.59
C ALA A 46 -18.58 -21.43 6.28
N ASN A 47 -19.26 -22.53 6.57
CA ASN A 47 -18.79 -23.90 6.35
C ASN A 47 -19.22 -24.47 4.99
N ALA A 48 -19.83 -23.67 4.11
CA ALA A 48 -20.20 -24.11 2.78
C ALA A 48 -18.94 -24.58 2.02
N PRO A 49 -18.93 -25.81 1.47
CA PRO A 49 -17.75 -26.38 0.80
C PRO A 49 -17.29 -25.55 -0.41
N GLU A 50 -18.21 -24.84 -1.06
CA GLU A 50 -17.94 -23.90 -2.16
C GLU A 50 -17.09 -22.70 -1.73
N LEU A 51 -17.13 -22.35 -0.44
CA LEU A 51 -16.39 -21.24 0.18
C LEU A 51 -15.19 -21.72 1.01
N ALA A 52 -15.07 -23.03 1.25
CA ALA A 52 -13.96 -23.65 1.97
C ALA A 52 -12.68 -23.71 1.11
N GLY A 53 -12.82 -23.64 -0.22
CA GLY A 53 -11.73 -23.56 -1.19
C GLY A 53 -11.11 -22.18 -1.29
N ARG A 54 -10.52 -21.66 -0.20
CA ARG A 54 -9.59 -20.52 -0.30
C ARG A 54 -8.35 -21.00 -1.03
N GLU A 55 -8.38 -20.96 -2.36
CA GLU A 55 -7.22 -21.28 -3.17
C GLU A 55 -6.09 -20.33 -2.74
N ARG A 56 -5.05 -20.89 -2.09
CA ARG A 56 -3.88 -20.11 -1.71
C ARG A 56 -3.26 -19.62 -3.00
N ALA A 57 -3.34 -18.32 -3.25
CA ALA A 57 -2.63 -17.70 -4.35
C ALA A 57 -1.15 -18.15 -4.29
N PRO A 58 -0.53 -18.46 -5.45
CA PRO A 58 0.84 -18.97 -5.49
C PRO A 58 1.87 -17.99 -4.92
N GLU A 59 1.55 -16.69 -4.91
CA GLU A 59 2.37 -15.65 -4.29
C GLU A 59 1.87 -15.28 -2.90
N SER A 60 2.78 -15.06 -1.95
CA SER A 60 2.44 -14.51 -0.62
C SER A 60 2.17 -13.00 -0.68
N ALA A 61 1.38 -12.48 0.26
CA ALA A 61 1.18 -11.04 0.41
C ALA A 61 2.52 -10.30 0.63
N GLU A 62 3.43 -10.89 1.40
CA GLU A 62 4.79 -10.39 1.62
C GLU A 62 5.54 -10.15 0.30
N HIS A 63 5.48 -11.11 -0.64
CA HIS A 63 6.15 -10.97 -1.93
C HIS A 63 5.59 -9.79 -2.75
N ARG A 64 4.25 -9.69 -2.84
CA ARG A 64 3.58 -8.62 -3.60
C ARG A 64 3.80 -7.25 -2.99
N ILE A 65 3.68 -7.13 -1.68
CA ILE A 65 3.98 -5.90 -0.93
C ILE A 65 5.43 -5.51 -1.17
N GLY A 66 6.37 -6.44 -1.00
CA GLY A 66 7.79 -6.19 -1.24
C GLY A 66 8.08 -5.69 -2.66
N LEU A 67 7.44 -6.25 -3.68
CA LEU A 67 7.56 -5.76 -5.05
C LEU A 67 7.02 -4.34 -5.21
N ALA A 68 5.83 -4.05 -4.66
CA ALA A 68 5.21 -2.74 -4.74
C ALA A 68 6.06 -1.67 -4.02
N VAL A 69 6.60 -1.97 -2.84
CA VAL A 69 7.44 -1.02 -2.10
C VAL A 69 8.80 -0.81 -2.78
N ARG A 70 9.42 -1.86 -3.34
CA ARG A 70 10.66 -1.70 -4.13
C ARG A 70 10.44 -0.83 -5.36
N ARG A 71 9.30 -0.99 -6.04
CA ARG A 71 8.93 -0.14 -7.17
C ARG A 71 8.69 1.30 -6.75
N TRP A 72 7.95 1.51 -5.65
CA TRP A 72 7.76 2.83 -5.06
C TRP A 72 9.08 3.52 -4.75
N ARG A 73 10.02 2.82 -4.10
CA ARG A 73 11.37 3.34 -3.82
C ARG A 73 12.06 3.80 -5.09
N ARG A 74 12.07 2.93 -6.12
CA ARG A 74 12.75 3.23 -7.38
C ARG A 74 12.18 4.46 -8.07
N GLU A 75 10.85 4.58 -8.15
CA GLU A 75 10.20 5.74 -8.75
C GLU A 75 10.43 7.03 -7.93
N LEU A 76 10.55 6.92 -6.60
CA LEU A 76 10.88 8.04 -5.72
C LEU A 76 12.33 8.51 -5.90
N GLU A 77 13.29 7.59 -6.04
CA GLU A 77 14.68 7.87 -6.37
C GLU A 77 14.77 8.59 -7.73
N GLU A 78 14.02 8.12 -8.74
CA GLU A 78 13.96 8.75 -10.05
C GLU A 78 13.42 10.19 -9.98
N PHE A 79 12.38 10.45 -9.17
CA PHE A 79 11.90 11.82 -8.95
C PHE A 79 12.94 12.70 -8.25
N ALA A 80 13.72 12.16 -7.32
CA ALA A 80 14.80 12.89 -6.65
C ALA A 80 15.93 13.22 -7.64
N GLU A 81 16.35 12.24 -8.45
CA GLU A 81 17.35 12.44 -9.51
C GLU A 81 16.90 13.50 -10.52
N ASP A 82 15.64 13.48 -10.95
CA ASP A 82 15.07 14.46 -11.87
C ASP A 82 15.11 15.88 -11.29
N GLU A 83 14.66 16.06 -10.05
CA GLU A 83 14.65 17.38 -9.38
C GLU A 83 16.08 17.90 -9.16
N VAL A 84 17.03 17.04 -8.83
CA VAL A 84 18.45 17.43 -8.73
C VAL A 84 19.02 17.82 -10.09
N ARG A 85 18.62 17.14 -11.17
CA ARG A 85 19.09 17.42 -12.54
C ARG A 85 18.61 18.77 -13.07
N GLU A 86 17.48 19.28 -12.59
CA GLU A 86 16.98 20.62 -12.91
C GLU A 86 17.81 21.75 -12.28
N LEU A 87 18.65 21.44 -11.28
CA LEU A 87 19.50 22.42 -10.60
C LEU A 87 20.81 22.67 -11.37
N ASP A 88 21.45 23.80 -11.09
CA ASP A 88 22.80 24.08 -11.57
C ASP A 88 23.77 22.98 -11.08
N ARG A 89 24.44 22.31 -12.03
CA ARG A 89 25.37 21.19 -11.75
C ARG A 89 26.50 21.55 -10.79
N SER A 90 26.85 22.83 -10.65
CA SER A 90 27.89 23.29 -9.74
C SER A 90 27.48 23.26 -8.25
N VAL A 91 26.18 23.17 -7.95
CA VAL A 91 25.62 23.21 -6.57
C VAL A 91 24.64 22.05 -6.31
N ALA A 92 24.51 21.12 -7.25
CA ALA A 92 23.57 20.01 -7.16
C ALA A 92 23.85 19.13 -5.92
N PRO A 93 22.87 18.94 -5.02
CA PRO A 93 23.01 18.04 -3.89
C PRO A 93 23.02 16.58 -4.36
N ASP A 94 23.47 15.67 -3.49
CA ASP A 94 23.39 14.23 -3.73
C ASP A 94 21.92 13.76 -3.89
N PRO A 95 21.53 13.15 -5.03
CA PRO A 95 20.20 12.62 -5.25
C PRO A 95 19.75 11.58 -4.22
N GLU A 96 20.67 10.76 -3.70
CA GLU A 96 20.34 9.73 -2.72
C GLU A 96 19.91 10.36 -1.39
N LEU A 97 20.61 11.41 -0.96
CA LEU A 97 20.20 12.24 0.18
C LEU A 97 18.83 12.91 -0.03
N VAL A 98 18.56 13.42 -1.24
CA VAL A 98 17.26 14.01 -1.58
C VAL A 98 16.14 12.97 -1.49
N ALA A 99 16.38 11.76 -2.03
CA ALA A 99 15.44 10.62 -1.95
C ALA A 99 15.14 10.23 -0.50
N ALA A 100 16.17 10.10 0.35
CA ALA A 100 16.01 9.78 1.76
C ALA A 100 15.22 10.86 2.53
N LEU A 101 15.49 12.14 2.26
CA LEU A 101 14.78 13.26 2.89
C LEU A 101 13.30 13.31 2.48
N VAL A 102 12.98 13.13 1.20
CA VAL A 102 11.58 13.08 0.76
C VAL A 102 10.87 11.85 1.32
N ALA A 103 11.48 10.67 1.31
CA ALA A 103 10.90 9.47 1.92
C ALA A 103 10.59 9.69 3.40
N THR A 104 11.52 10.30 4.14
CA THR A 104 11.33 10.67 5.55
C THR A 104 10.17 11.66 5.71
N ALA A 105 10.10 12.70 4.86
CA ALA A 105 9.04 13.70 4.90
C ALA A 105 7.66 13.13 4.59
N LEU A 106 7.57 12.09 3.76
CA LEU A 106 6.33 11.40 3.41
C LEU A 106 5.88 10.45 4.53
N LEU A 107 6.80 9.64 5.06
CA LEU A 107 6.47 8.57 6.00
C LEU A 107 6.44 9.02 7.47
N GLY A 108 7.19 10.05 7.84
CA GLY A 108 7.31 10.49 9.24
C GLY A 108 6.21 11.44 9.73
N GLY A 109 5.21 11.74 8.88
CA GLY A 109 4.06 12.57 9.24
C GLY A 109 4.46 13.91 9.88
N ARG A 110 3.79 14.31 10.98
CA ARG A 110 4.08 15.58 11.68
C ARG A 110 5.52 15.67 12.25
N ARG A 111 6.17 14.53 12.51
CA ARG A 111 7.52 14.49 13.11
C ARG A 111 8.63 14.73 12.08
N ALA A 112 8.31 14.63 10.78
CA ALA A 112 9.28 14.82 9.69
C ALA A 112 9.35 16.25 9.13
N ARG A 113 8.81 17.25 9.85
CA ARG A 113 8.88 18.65 9.45
C ARG A 113 10.32 19.09 9.14
N THR A 114 11.27 18.67 9.96
CA THR A 114 12.70 18.96 9.81
C THR A 114 13.30 18.36 8.53
N ALA A 115 12.81 17.21 8.06
CA ALA A 115 13.22 16.62 6.79
C ALA A 115 12.70 17.45 5.60
N GLY A 116 11.46 17.96 5.70
CA GLY A 116 10.91 18.86 4.69
C GLY A 116 11.65 20.20 4.61
N GLU A 117 12.05 20.76 5.75
CA GLU A 117 12.91 21.95 5.82
C GLU A 117 14.29 21.67 5.21
N GLY A 118 14.92 20.55 5.57
CA GLY A 118 16.21 20.14 5.00
C GLY A 118 16.18 19.88 3.49
N LEU A 119 15.05 19.41 2.96
CA LEU A 119 14.81 19.28 1.53
C LEU A 119 14.76 20.66 0.86
N ALA A 120 14.00 21.60 1.42
CA ALA A 120 13.88 22.96 0.89
C ALA A 120 15.22 23.74 0.92
N GLU A 121 16.06 23.50 1.93
CA GLU A 121 17.42 24.05 1.98
C GLU A 121 18.31 23.59 0.83
N ARG A 122 18.05 22.40 0.26
CA ARG A 122 18.92 21.75 -0.74
C ARG A 122 18.48 21.98 -2.17
N ILE A 123 17.19 21.83 -2.44
CA ILE A 123 16.62 21.91 -3.80
C ILE A 123 15.71 23.14 -3.97
N GLY A 124 15.68 24.03 -2.98
CA GLY A 124 14.80 25.18 -2.94
C GLY A 124 13.37 24.81 -2.50
N ALA A 125 12.66 25.80 -1.95
CA ALA A 125 11.30 25.60 -1.42
C ALA A 125 10.30 25.10 -2.48
N HIS A 126 10.42 25.58 -3.72
CA HIS A 126 9.49 25.19 -4.78
C HIS A 126 9.74 23.76 -5.28
N GLY A 127 11.01 23.37 -5.52
CA GLY A 127 11.36 21.98 -5.86
C GLY A 127 10.97 21.00 -4.76
N ALA A 128 11.24 21.36 -3.50
CA ALA A 128 10.83 20.56 -2.34
C ALA A 128 9.32 20.36 -2.25
N LEU A 129 8.52 21.40 -2.53
CA LEU A 129 7.07 21.29 -2.54
C LEU A 129 6.59 20.35 -3.66
N ARG A 130 7.05 20.55 -4.89
CA ARG A 130 6.68 19.71 -6.05
C ARG A 130 7.05 18.25 -5.83
N LEU A 131 8.27 17.99 -5.35
CA LEU A 131 8.77 16.65 -5.10
C LEU A 131 7.92 15.94 -4.02
N ARG A 132 7.57 16.65 -2.94
CA ARG A 132 6.69 16.10 -1.90
C ARG A 132 5.28 15.83 -2.42
N ASP A 133 4.72 16.70 -3.24
CA ASP A 133 3.39 16.51 -3.82
C ASP A 133 3.36 15.32 -4.78
N ARG A 134 4.37 15.18 -5.66
CA ARG A 134 4.52 14.04 -6.57
C ARG A 134 4.75 12.74 -5.80
N GLY A 135 5.70 12.75 -4.87
CA GLY A 135 6.02 11.59 -4.03
C GLY A 135 4.85 11.16 -3.13
N GLY A 136 4.06 12.12 -2.63
CA GLY A 136 2.85 11.85 -1.86
C GLY A 136 1.77 11.15 -2.69
N ARG A 137 1.50 11.65 -3.90
CA ARG A 137 0.57 10.98 -4.83
C ARG A 137 1.06 9.57 -5.21
N LEU A 138 2.36 9.42 -5.45
CA LEU A 138 2.99 8.14 -5.76
C LEU A 138 2.80 7.14 -4.61
N LEU A 139 3.09 7.56 -3.37
CA LEU A 139 2.91 6.73 -2.19
C LEU A 139 1.46 6.28 -2.03
N VAL A 140 0.50 7.20 -2.14
CA VAL A 140 -0.94 6.88 -2.06
C VAL A 140 -1.33 5.89 -3.14
N ALA A 141 -0.91 6.10 -4.40
CA ALA A 141 -1.23 5.19 -5.50
C ALA A 141 -0.72 3.76 -5.27
N HIS A 142 0.51 3.61 -4.76
CA HIS A 142 1.05 2.28 -4.44
C HIS A 142 0.34 1.62 -3.26
N VAL A 143 0.06 2.37 -2.19
CA VAL A 143 -0.67 1.84 -1.03
C VAL A 143 -2.09 1.43 -1.43
N ASP A 144 -2.81 2.28 -2.15
CA ASP A 144 -4.16 1.98 -2.63
C ASP A 144 -4.14 0.76 -3.56
N GLY A 145 -3.18 0.68 -4.47
CA GLY A 145 -3.02 -0.47 -5.37
C GLY A 145 -2.80 -1.79 -4.61
N VAL A 146 -1.93 -1.79 -3.58
CA VAL A 146 -1.71 -2.95 -2.72
C VAL A 146 -3.00 -3.31 -1.96
N MET A 147 -3.62 -2.34 -1.30
CA MET A 147 -4.83 -2.59 -0.49
C MET A 147 -6.00 -3.07 -1.34
N HIS A 148 -6.16 -2.50 -2.54
CA HIS A 148 -7.18 -2.92 -3.50
C HIS A 148 -6.90 -4.34 -4.01
N ALA A 149 -5.68 -4.64 -4.43
CA ALA A 149 -5.32 -5.99 -4.88
C ALA A 149 -5.57 -7.05 -3.79
N GLU A 150 -5.22 -6.77 -2.54
CA GLU A 150 -5.51 -7.68 -1.44
C GLU A 150 -7.01 -7.77 -1.13
N ARG A 151 -7.78 -6.69 -1.31
CA ARG A 151 -9.24 -6.72 -1.19
C ARG A 151 -9.87 -7.61 -2.27
N GLU A 152 -9.52 -7.40 -3.53
CA GLU A 152 -10.04 -8.22 -4.65
C GLU A 152 -9.71 -9.70 -4.44
N ARG A 153 -8.50 -10.02 -3.95
CA ARG A 153 -8.14 -11.41 -3.61
C ARG A 153 -9.03 -12.04 -2.55
N ARG A 154 -9.45 -11.27 -1.54
CA ARG A 154 -10.38 -11.76 -0.51
C ARG A 154 -11.78 -11.96 -1.04
N LEU A 155 -12.19 -11.16 -2.03
CA LEU A 155 -13.53 -11.21 -2.63
C LEU A 155 -13.65 -12.24 -3.76
N ALA A 156 -12.54 -12.63 -4.40
CA ALA A 156 -12.54 -13.57 -5.52
C ALA A 156 -13.32 -14.89 -5.27
N PRO A 157 -13.28 -15.52 -4.07
CA PRO A 157 -14.11 -16.68 -3.80
C PRO A 157 -15.62 -16.39 -3.80
N LEU A 158 -16.03 -15.19 -3.39
CA LEU A 158 -17.43 -14.77 -3.45
C LEU A 158 -17.87 -14.48 -4.88
N ASP A 159 -17.01 -13.85 -5.69
CA ASP A 159 -17.27 -13.62 -7.10
C ASP A 159 -17.42 -14.94 -7.87
N ALA A 160 -16.65 -15.96 -7.50
CA ALA A 160 -16.73 -17.30 -8.10
C ALA A 160 -18.06 -18.04 -7.83
N LEU A 161 -18.84 -17.61 -6.82
CA LEU A 161 -20.17 -18.18 -6.59
C LEU A 161 -21.22 -17.71 -7.61
N ASP A 162 -20.90 -16.72 -8.44
CA ASP A 162 -21.74 -16.22 -9.53
C ASP A 162 -23.19 -15.94 -9.08
N VAL A 163 -23.36 -15.37 -7.88
CA VAL A 163 -24.68 -15.13 -7.27
C VAL A 163 -25.39 -14.04 -8.07
N HIS A 164 -26.29 -14.47 -8.94
CA HIS A 164 -27.12 -13.60 -9.76
C HIS A 164 -28.57 -13.56 -9.25
N ALA A 165 -29.31 -12.54 -9.70
CA ALA A 165 -30.69 -12.31 -9.28
C ALA A 165 -31.64 -13.44 -9.71
N GLU A 166 -31.36 -14.13 -10.81
CA GLU A 166 -32.18 -15.24 -11.33
C GLU A 166 -32.19 -16.46 -10.37
N PRO A 167 -31.04 -17.01 -9.93
CA PRO A 167 -31.01 -18.06 -8.90
C PRO A 167 -31.74 -17.67 -7.60
N GLN A 168 -31.66 -16.41 -7.18
CA GLN A 168 -32.37 -15.93 -5.98
C GLN A 168 -33.89 -15.91 -6.18
N ALA A 169 -34.37 -15.50 -7.35
CA ALA A 169 -35.78 -15.51 -7.68
C ALA A 169 -36.34 -16.94 -7.72
N GLU A 170 -35.58 -17.90 -8.25
CA GLU A 170 -35.95 -19.32 -8.26
C GLU A 170 -36.04 -19.91 -6.85
N LEU A 171 -35.08 -19.62 -5.97
CA LEU A 171 -35.11 -20.03 -4.56
C LEU A 171 -36.30 -19.44 -3.80
N ILE A 172 -36.60 -18.15 -4.00
CA ILE A 172 -37.77 -17.48 -3.39
C ILE A 172 -39.08 -18.08 -3.91
N ALA A 173 -39.15 -18.37 -5.21
CA ALA A 173 -40.31 -19.01 -5.83
C ALA A 173 -40.53 -20.42 -5.26
N ALA A 174 -39.48 -21.24 -5.17
CA ALA A 174 -39.54 -22.59 -4.62
C ALA A 174 -39.98 -22.59 -3.14
N LEU A 175 -39.43 -21.68 -2.32
CA LEU A 175 -39.85 -21.49 -0.92
C LEU A 175 -41.30 -21.05 -0.79
N SER A 176 -41.76 -20.14 -1.66
CA SER A 176 -43.16 -19.69 -1.67
C SER A 176 -44.15 -20.81 -2.02
N VAL A 177 -43.76 -21.75 -2.88
CA VAL A 177 -44.58 -22.93 -3.21
C VAL A 177 -44.64 -23.88 -2.01
N LEU A 178 -43.50 -24.20 -1.40
CA LEU A 178 -43.44 -25.06 -0.19
C LEU A 178 -44.24 -24.49 0.99
N GLN A 179 -44.28 -23.17 1.16
CA GLN A 179 -45.06 -22.52 2.21
C GLN A 179 -46.57 -22.49 1.92
N LYS A 180 -46.99 -22.58 0.65
CA LYS A 180 -48.41 -22.63 0.27
C LYS A 180 -49.04 -24.01 0.42
N GLU A 181 -48.23 -25.08 0.41
CA GLU A 181 -48.70 -26.45 0.58
C GLU A 181 -48.80 -26.91 2.05
N ARG A 182 -48.58 -25.99 3.01
CA ARG A 182 -48.59 -26.25 4.45
C ARG A 182 -49.68 -25.44 5.15
#